data_AF-A0A016WNW9-F1
#
_entry.id   AF-A0A016WNW9-F1
#
_cell.length_a   1.000
_cell.length_b   1.000
_cell.length_c   1.000
_cell.angle_alpha   90.00
_cell.angle_beta   90.00
_cell.angle_gamma   90.00
#
_symmetry.space_group_name_H-M   'P 1'
#
loop_
_entity.id
_entity.type
_entity.pdbx_description
1 polymer ?
#
loop_
_entity_poly.entity_id
_entity_poly.type
_entity_poly.pdbx_seq_one_letter_code
_entity_poly.pdbx_strand_id
1 'polypeptide(L)'
;MAEKLQNLGKDELGAFILMERIQPLVAENYLVRAMQPVELTKVVSELGVYGYALGDRGMPEVRQGGHLLRTKGEKVDEMRSSSEILRQNSRTIDITGSIERRSDVSITTSPEL
;
A
#
# COMPACT_ATOMS: atom_id res chain seq x y z
N MET A 1 -15.74 -16.03 -3.96
CA MET A 1 -14.61 -16.48 -4.83
C MET A 1 -14.41 -17.99 -4.76
N ALA A 2 -14.40 -18.63 -3.58
CA ALA A 2 -14.31 -20.09 -3.48
C ALA A 2 -15.41 -20.83 -4.26
N GLU A 3 -16.65 -20.36 -4.18
CA GLU A 3 -17.77 -20.89 -4.98
C GLU A 3 -17.58 -20.71 -6.49
N LYS A 4 -16.86 -19.67 -6.91
CA LYS A 4 -16.58 -19.42 -8.33
C LYS A 4 -15.62 -20.48 -8.88
N LEU A 5 -14.61 -20.88 -8.10
CA LEU A 5 -13.65 -21.91 -8.49
C LEU A 5 -14.28 -23.31 -8.58
N GLN A 6 -15.31 -23.60 -7.77
CA GLN A 6 -16.01 -24.88 -7.79
C GLN A 6 -16.81 -25.12 -9.09
N ASN A 7 -17.19 -24.04 -9.78
CA ASN A 7 -18.00 -24.08 -10.99
C ASN A 7 -17.18 -24.00 -12.29
N LEU A 8 -15.84 -23.98 -12.21
CA LEU A 8 -14.96 -23.88 -13.38
C LEU A 8 -14.58 -25.26 -13.93
N GLY A 9 -14.47 -25.35 -15.26
CA GLY A 9 -13.95 -26.54 -15.93
C GLY A 9 -12.45 -26.75 -15.68
N LYS A 10 -11.94 -27.98 -15.86
CA LYS A 10 -10.52 -28.32 -15.65
C LYS A 10 -9.57 -27.43 -16.44
N ASP A 11 -9.93 -27.05 -17.65
CA ASP A 11 -9.10 -26.21 -18.52
C ASP A 11 -9.06 -24.75 -18.05
N GLU A 12 -10.14 -24.26 -17.44
CA GLU A 12 -10.22 -22.89 -16.91
C GLU A 12 -9.48 -22.74 -15.58
N LEU A 13 -9.41 -23.82 -14.79
CA LEU A 13 -8.67 -23.84 -13.52
C LEU A 13 -7.17 -23.59 -13.71
N GLY A 14 -6.60 -23.94 -14.87
CA GLY A 14 -5.19 -23.70 -15.18
C GLY A 14 -4.79 -22.23 -15.20
N ALA A 15 -5.75 -21.30 -15.30
CA ALA A 15 -5.51 -19.85 -15.26
C ALA A 15 -5.38 -19.29 -13.83
N PHE A 16 -5.62 -20.10 -12.78
CA PHE A 16 -5.65 -19.65 -11.40
C PHE A 16 -4.59 -20.35 -10.55
N ILE A 17 -4.02 -19.61 -9.60
CA ILE A 17 -3.15 -20.15 -8.55
C ILE A 17 -3.85 -20.04 -7.21
N LEU A 18 -3.76 -21.09 -6.40
CA LEU A 18 -4.21 -21.06 -5.01
C LEU A 18 -3.08 -20.54 -4.13
N MET A 19 -3.34 -19.49 -3.38
CA MET A 19 -2.42 -18.94 -2.39
C MET A 19 -3.09 -18.90 -1.02
N GLU A 20 -2.31 -19.11 0.03
CA GLU A 20 -2.76 -18.91 1.40
C GLU A 20 -3.11 -17.43 1.62
N ARG A 21 -4.26 -17.18 2.27
CA ARG A 21 -4.68 -15.81 2.59
C ARG A 21 -3.89 -15.31 3.81
N ILE A 22 -3.05 -14.31 3.59
CA ILE A 22 -2.34 -13.62 4.67
C ILE A 22 -3.34 -12.89 5.57
N GLN A 23 -3.17 -13.01 6.88
CA GLN A 23 -3.97 -12.33 7.91
C GLN A 23 -3.16 -11.21 8.56
N PRO A 24 -3.18 -9.98 8.00
CA PRO A 24 -2.42 -8.85 8.54
C PRO A 24 -3.03 -8.35 9.86
N LEU A 25 -2.21 -7.64 10.65
CA LEU A 25 -2.69 -6.93 11.83
C LEU A 25 -3.68 -5.82 11.42
N VAL A 26 -4.83 -5.79 12.09
CA VAL A 26 -5.82 -4.73 11.93
C VAL A 26 -5.50 -3.59 12.90
N ALA A 27 -5.34 -2.39 12.38
CA ALA A 27 -5.10 -1.18 13.16
C ALA A 27 -6.25 -0.18 12.97
N GLU A 28 -6.47 0.71 13.94
CA GLU A 28 -7.40 1.82 13.78
C GLU A 28 -6.66 3.04 13.23
N ASN A 29 -7.19 3.62 12.15
CA ASN A 29 -6.57 4.75 11.48
C ASN A 29 -7.62 5.67 10.84
N TYR A 30 -7.23 6.90 10.52
CA TYR A 30 -8.08 7.85 9.80
C TYR A 30 -7.74 7.83 8.32
N LEU A 31 -8.71 7.44 7.49
CA LEU A 31 -8.60 7.52 6.04
C LEU A 31 -9.13 8.87 5.56
N VAL A 32 -8.23 9.76 5.13
CA VAL A 32 -8.61 11.05 4.57
C VAL A 32 -8.80 10.92 3.06
N ARG A 33 -10.00 11.13 2.54
CA ARG A 33 -10.28 11.13 1.10
C ARG A 33 -10.95 12.43 0.71
N ALA A 34 -10.71 12.92 -0.50
CA ALA A 34 -11.29 14.18 -0.93
C ALA A 34 -12.81 14.04 -1.04
N MET A 35 -13.51 15.06 -0.58
CA MET A 35 -14.98 15.12 -0.57
C MET A 35 -15.65 13.98 0.23
N GLN A 36 -14.91 13.33 1.13
CA GLN A 36 -15.45 12.34 2.07
C GLN A 36 -15.15 12.75 3.51
N PRO A 37 -16.07 12.48 4.45
CA PRO A 37 -15.81 12.73 5.86
C PRO A 37 -14.65 11.85 6.34
N VAL A 38 -13.85 12.40 7.26
CA VAL A 38 -12.75 11.66 7.90
C VAL A 38 -13.36 10.79 9.00
N GLU A 39 -13.21 9.48 8.87
CA GLU A 39 -13.78 8.50 9.79
C GLU A 39 -12.69 7.60 10.37
N LEU A 40 -12.77 7.34 11.68
CA LEU A 40 -11.93 6.34 12.33
C LEU A 40 -12.33 4.96 11.81
N THR A 41 -11.40 4.30 11.12
CA THR A 41 -11.67 3.07 10.40
C THR A 41 -10.65 2.01 10.76
N LYS A 42 -11.10 0.75 10.83
CA LYS A 42 -10.21 -0.41 10.91
C LYS A 42 -9.56 -0.66 9.57
N VAL A 43 -8.23 -0.66 9.54
CA VAL A 43 -7.44 -0.75 8.33
C VAL A 43 -6.40 -1.86 8.41
N VAL A 44 -5.97 -2.30 7.24
CA VAL A 44 -4.83 -3.20 7.04
C VAL A 44 -3.89 -2.56 6.03
N SER A 45 -2.59 -2.72 6.24
CA SER A 45 -1.56 -2.13 5.39
C SER A 45 -0.71 -3.18 4.70
N GLU A 46 -0.32 -2.90 3.46
CA GLU A 46 0.56 -3.72 2.64
C GLU A 46 1.83 -2.93 2.32
N LEU A 47 2.99 -3.47 2.72
CA LEU A 47 4.29 -2.86 2.44
C LEU A 47 4.82 -3.32 1.09
N GLY A 48 4.93 -2.40 0.13
CA GLY A 48 5.65 -2.59 -1.11
C GLY A 48 7.08 -2.08 -1.00
N VAL A 49 8.07 -2.88 -1.38
CA VAL A 49 9.47 -2.46 -1.45
C VAL A 49 9.90 -2.44 -2.90
N TYR A 50 10.40 -1.29 -3.37
CA TYR A 50 10.88 -1.16 -4.74
C TYR A 50 12.33 -1.64 -4.81
N GLY A 51 12.64 -2.41 -5.84
CA GLY A 51 13.99 -2.81 -6.18
C GLY A 51 14.26 -2.51 -7.65
N TYR A 52 15.50 -2.12 -7.97
CA TYR A 52 15.97 -2.04 -9.34
C TYR A 52 17.19 -2.95 -9.51
N ALA A 53 17.28 -3.56 -10.67
CA ALA A 53 18.39 -4.41 -11.08
C ALA A 53 18.89 -3.89 -12.43
N LEU A 54 20.12 -3.37 -12.45
CA LEU A 54 20.76 -2.81 -13.65
C LEU A 54 22.11 -3.49 -13.85
N GLY A 55 22.32 -4.12 -15.00
CA GLY A 55 23.64 -4.66 -15.33
C GLY A 55 23.58 -5.65 -16.49
N ASP A 56 24.76 -6.08 -16.91
CA ASP A 56 24.93 -7.06 -17.99
C ASP A 56 24.64 -8.48 -17.48
N ARG A 57 24.49 -9.43 -18.42
CA ARG A 57 24.22 -10.84 -18.13
C ARG A 57 25.21 -11.39 -17.11
N GLY A 58 24.71 -11.69 -15.92
CA GLY A 58 25.46 -12.35 -14.84
C GLY A 58 26.02 -11.42 -13.75
N MET A 59 25.94 -10.10 -13.91
CA MET A 59 26.38 -9.13 -12.88
C MET A 59 25.41 -7.94 -12.73
N PRO A 60 24.12 -8.16 -12.42
CA PRO A 60 23.22 -7.06 -12.14
C PRO A 60 23.58 -6.36 -10.82
N GLU A 61 23.71 -5.04 -10.85
CA GLU A 61 23.65 -4.22 -9.66
C GLU A 61 22.20 -4.20 -9.17
N VAL A 62 21.97 -4.84 -8.02
CA VAL A 62 20.65 -4.88 -7.35
C VAL A 62 20.65 -3.91 -6.18
N ARG A 63 19.65 -3.04 -6.13
CA ARG A 63 19.49 -2.03 -5.08
C ARG A 63 18.02 -1.86 -4.71
N GLN A 64 17.80 -1.44 -3.48
CA GLN A 64 16.49 -1.01 -3.01
C GLN A 64 16.25 0.44 -3.40
N GLY A 65 15.12 0.70 -4.07
CA GLY A 65 14.70 2.02 -4.56
C GLY A 65 13.68 2.73 -3.67
N GLY A 66 13.51 2.30 -2.42
CA GLY A 66 12.54 2.83 -1.47
C GLY A 66 11.37 1.88 -1.20
N HIS A 67 10.30 2.40 -0.61
CA HIS A 67 9.12 1.62 -0.25
C HIS A 67 7.85 2.47 -0.36
N LEU A 68 6.71 1.79 -0.43
CA LEU A 68 5.38 2.36 -0.41
C LEU A 68 4.51 1.50 0.50
N LEU A 69 3.99 2.11 1.57
CA LEU A 69 2.94 1.49 2.38
C LEU A 69 1.59 1.86 1.79
N ARG A 70 0.75 0.87 1.52
CA ARG A 70 -0.61 1.09 1.01
C ARG A 70 -1.60 0.58 2.05
N THR A 71 -2.54 1.42 2.45
CA THR A 71 -3.52 1.11 3.50
C THR A 71 -4.93 1.00 2.91
N LYS A 72 -5.68 0.00 3.37
CA LYS A 72 -7.09 -0.20 2.99
C LYS A 72 -7.94 -0.52 4.20
N GLY A 73 -9.26 -0.31 4.09
CA GLY A 73 -10.20 -0.77 5.11
C GLY A 73 -10.18 -2.29 5.23
N GLU A 74 -10.27 -2.82 6.45
CA GLU A 74 -10.21 -4.25 6.78
C GLU A 74 -11.15 -5.11 5.91
N LYS A 75 -12.36 -4.61 5.65
CA LYS A 75 -13.43 -5.33 4.93
C LYS A 75 -13.27 -5.30 3.41
N VAL A 76 -12.22 -4.67 2.89
CA VAL A 76 -12.01 -4.51 1.44
C VAL A 76 -10.99 -5.53 0.98
N ASP A 77 -11.43 -6.49 0.16
CA ASP A 77 -10.55 -7.50 -0.42
C ASP A 77 -9.66 -6.93 -1.52
N GLU A 78 -10.19 -6.04 -2.36
CA GLU A 78 -9.48 -5.45 -3.50
C GLU A 78 -8.64 -4.22 -3.09
N MET A 79 -7.36 -4.23 -3.43
CA MET A 79 -6.56 -3.00 -3.42
C MET A 79 -6.62 -2.36 -4.82
N ARG A 80 -7.18 -1.15 -4.88
CA ARG A 80 -7.33 -0.43 -6.16
C ARG A 80 -5.99 0.08 -6.67
N SER A 81 -5.83 0.11 -7.99
CA SER A 81 -4.62 0.59 -8.65
C SER A 81 -4.50 2.12 -8.54
N SER A 82 -3.27 2.63 -8.60
CA SER A 82 -2.97 4.08 -8.63
C SER A 82 -3.73 4.83 -9.73
N SER A 83 -4.05 4.18 -10.86
CA SER A 83 -4.86 4.78 -11.93
C SER A 83 -6.32 5.07 -11.52
N GLU A 84 -6.90 4.27 -10.63
CA GLU A 84 -8.23 4.49 -10.09
C GLU A 84 -8.22 5.47 -8.90
N ILE A 85 -7.13 5.46 -8.11
CA ILE A 85 -6.90 6.43 -7.03
C ILE A 85 -6.67 7.84 -7.59
N LEU A 86 -6.10 8.00 -8.79
CA LEU A 86 -5.96 9.31 -9.44
C LEU A 86 -7.24 9.80 -10.12
N ARG A 87 -8.15 8.91 -10.53
CA ARG A 87 -9.44 9.27 -11.14
C ARG A 87 -10.44 9.84 -10.15
N GLN A 88 -10.36 9.44 -8.88
CA GLN A 88 -11.03 10.15 -7.80
C GLN A 88 -9.99 11.08 -7.18
N ASN A 89 -10.12 12.41 -7.31
CA ASN A 89 -9.24 13.48 -6.79
C ASN A 89 -8.81 13.39 -5.29
N SER A 90 -8.38 12.24 -4.77
CA SER A 90 -8.28 11.90 -3.36
C SER A 90 -6.88 11.40 -3.04
N ARG A 91 -6.00 12.32 -2.64
CA ARG A 91 -4.82 11.97 -1.87
C ARG A 91 -5.29 11.29 -0.59
N THR A 92 -5.16 9.97 -0.50
CA THR A 92 -5.30 9.28 0.78
C THR A 92 -4.04 9.55 1.57
N ILE A 93 -4.11 10.46 2.54
CA ILE A 93 -3.04 10.73 3.48
C ILE A 93 -3.30 9.84 4.69
N ASP A 94 -2.48 8.80 4.85
CA ASP A 94 -2.47 8.01 6.07
C ASP A 94 -1.79 8.83 7.17
N ILE A 95 -2.54 9.23 8.18
CA ILE A 95 -2.00 9.93 9.36
C ILE A 95 -1.54 8.89 10.38
N THR A 96 -0.74 7.92 9.95
CA THR A 96 0.01 7.07 10.87
C THR A 96 1.41 7.65 10.94
N GLY A 97 1.87 8.02 12.14
CA GLY A 97 3.12 8.74 12.35
C GLY A 97 4.34 8.04 11.72
N SER A 98 4.63 8.37 10.47
CA SER A 98 5.93 8.15 9.85
C SER A 98 6.84 9.31 10.29
N ILE A 99 7.48 9.14 11.45
CA ILE A 99 8.73 9.85 11.72
C ILE A 99 9.75 9.26 10.74
N GLU A 100 9.82 9.81 9.53
CA GLU A 100 11.06 9.72 8.76
C GLU A 100 12.11 10.47 9.57
N ARG A 101 13.10 9.74 10.13
CA ARG A 101 14.36 10.36 10.52
C ARG A 101 15.01 10.89 9.24
N ARG A 102 14.65 12.10 8.84
CA ARG A 102 15.53 12.95 8.04
C ARG A 102 16.56 13.52 9.00
N SER A 103 17.76 12.95 8.94
CA SER A 103 18.96 13.70 9.29
C SER A 103 18.95 15.01 8.49
N ASP A 104 19.28 16.10 9.17
CA ASP A 104 19.62 17.42 8.62
C ASP A 104 18.47 18.31 8.13
N VAL A 105 17.66 18.83 9.06
CA VAL A 105 17.19 20.23 8.99
C VAL A 105 17.14 20.81 10.40
N SER A 106 18.14 21.62 10.75
CA SER A 106 18.12 22.48 11.94
C SER A 106 17.19 23.67 11.68
N ILE A 107 15.99 23.67 12.29
CA ILE A 107 15.13 24.85 12.31
C ILE A 107 15.48 25.63 13.57
N THR A 108 16.20 26.72 13.39
CA THR A 108 16.45 27.72 14.43
C THR A 108 15.15 28.48 14.68
N THR A 109 14.55 28.35 15.85
CA THR A 109 13.50 29.27 16.28
C THR A 109 14.16 30.48 16.94
N SER A 110 14.20 31.61 16.23
CA SER A 110 14.43 32.92 16.85
C SER A 110 13.18 33.30 17.66
N PRO A 111 13.32 33.75 18.91
CA PRO A 111 12.20 34.20 19.71
C PRO A 111 11.98 35.69 19.44
N GLU A 112 10.79 36.09 19.01
CA GLU A 112 10.40 37.50 19.09
C GLU A 112 8.99 37.65 19.68
N LEU A 113 9.03 38.22 20.91
CA LEU A 113 8.10 39.13 21.58
C LEU A 113 6.77 38.59 22.12
#